data_AF-A0A0G1ZYN8-F1
#
_entry.id   AF-A0A0G1ZYN8-F1
#
_cell.length_a   1.000
_cell.length_b   1.000
_cell.length_c   1.000
_cell.angle_alpha   90.00
_cell.angle_beta   90.00
_cell.angle_gamma   90.00
#
_symmetry.space_group_name_H-M   'P 1'
#
loop_
_entity.id
_entity.type
_entity.pdbx_description
1 polymer ?
#
loop_
_entity_poly.entity_id
_entity_poly.type
_entity_poly.pdbx_seq_one_letter_code
_entity_poly.pdbx_strand_id
1 'polypeptide(L)'
;MVEAISPRSQKIVEWYERRLAPVAFVIGFIFDSITFTRVDFLFDHVILIGHLLIAASGIVLVNAYAQGRLREEFMARFVLFYPLAIQFSFGALFSGFTVLFVRSGSFAGSWLFLVFLALILVGNEFFRERYKRFIFHIGIYFVALFSYAIIAIPVLLRDIGPWIFVLSGIASILAIAFLAAILAFVAPAIIRENRFRLMGAIGGVYLLFNLFYFTNIIPPIPLVLKHLEIYHSLERLDNGKYRLEYEDAPWYRPWSGTDPIFRWVRGTKAIAFSAVFAPADINTKIVHRWLYYDEAAGAWVERNIIGFTMKGGRDTGYRGYSEKEAITPGKWRVEVRTERGELLGRTTFEVIETTAPPKLEVREL
;
A
#
# COMPACT_ATOMS: atom_id res chain seq x y z
N MET A 1 21.18 -32.24 -15.52
CA MET A 1 21.23 -30.86 -14.96
C MET A 1 22.34 -30.68 -13.90
N VAL A 2 23.22 -31.67 -13.64
CA VAL A 2 24.12 -31.66 -12.45
C VAL A 2 25.62 -31.81 -12.76
N GLU A 3 26.05 -32.11 -13.99
CA GLU A 3 27.44 -32.59 -14.20
C GLU A 3 28.53 -31.54 -14.49
N ALA A 4 28.27 -30.24 -14.35
CA ALA A 4 29.29 -29.23 -14.64
C ALA A 4 29.34 -28.07 -13.63
N ILE A 5 29.26 -28.36 -12.33
CA ILE A 5 29.36 -27.31 -11.30
C ILE A 5 30.43 -27.70 -10.26
N SER A 6 31.36 -26.77 -9.99
CA SER A 6 32.34 -26.97 -8.93
C SER A 6 31.63 -27.03 -7.56
N PRO A 7 31.94 -28.02 -6.70
CA PRO A 7 31.33 -28.14 -5.36
C PRO A 7 31.51 -26.89 -4.48
N ARG A 8 32.52 -26.06 -4.77
CA ARG A 8 32.82 -24.82 -4.05
C ARG A 8 31.76 -23.74 -4.31
N SER A 9 31.30 -23.59 -5.54
CA SER A 9 30.31 -22.57 -5.91
C SER A 9 28.94 -22.84 -5.28
N GLN A 10 28.55 -24.11 -5.22
CA GLN A 10 27.30 -24.54 -4.55
C GLN A 10 27.35 -24.28 -3.04
N LYS A 11 28.48 -24.60 -2.38
CA LYS A 11 28.66 -24.36 -0.94
C LYS A 11 28.60 -22.87 -0.56
N ILE A 12 29.11 -21.98 -1.40
CA ILE A 12 29.05 -20.53 -1.14
C ILE A 12 27.61 -20.02 -1.23
N VAL A 13 26.86 -20.48 -2.24
CA VAL A 13 25.44 -20.15 -2.40
C VAL A 13 24.66 -20.65 -1.18
N GLU A 14 24.80 -21.92 -0.79
CA GLU A 14 24.11 -22.51 0.37
C GLU A 14 24.43 -21.82 1.71
N TRP A 15 25.68 -21.38 1.90
CA TRP A 15 26.08 -20.69 3.13
C TRP A 15 25.47 -19.29 3.22
N TYR A 16 25.51 -18.52 2.12
CA TYR A 16 24.86 -17.20 2.02
C TYR A 16 23.35 -17.34 2.25
N GLU A 17 22.76 -18.34 1.61
CA GLU A 17 21.34 -18.66 1.65
C GLU A 17 20.79 -19.01 3.03
N ARG A 18 21.56 -19.66 3.90
CA ARG A 18 21.08 -20.10 5.22
C ARG A 18 21.25 -19.08 6.34
N ARG A 19 22.23 -18.18 6.24
CA ARG A 19 22.59 -17.26 7.34
C ARG A 19 22.41 -15.79 6.98
N LEU A 20 22.71 -15.39 5.74
CA LEU A 20 22.68 -14.00 5.33
C LEU A 20 21.32 -13.60 4.75
N ALA A 21 20.58 -14.52 4.12
CA ALA A 21 19.32 -14.18 3.46
C ALA A 21 18.23 -13.62 4.41
N PRO A 22 17.97 -14.19 5.61
CA PRO A 22 17.00 -13.61 6.56
C PRO A 22 17.45 -12.24 7.12
N VAL A 23 18.75 -12.03 7.29
CA VAL A 23 19.30 -10.76 7.79
C VAL A 23 19.25 -9.69 6.70
N ALA A 24 19.62 -10.04 5.47
CA ALA A 24 19.51 -9.18 4.30
C ALA A 24 18.06 -8.81 4.01
N PHE A 25 17.11 -9.73 4.27
CA PHE A 25 15.68 -9.45 4.19
C PHE A 25 15.23 -8.36 5.18
N VAL A 26 15.61 -8.47 6.46
CA VAL A 26 15.26 -7.46 7.47
C VAL A 26 15.92 -6.11 7.16
N ILE A 27 17.21 -6.12 6.79
CA ILE A 27 17.94 -4.90 6.41
C ILE A 27 17.32 -4.26 5.16
N GLY A 28 16.98 -5.07 4.15
CA GLY A 28 16.31 -4.63 2.94
C GLY A 28 14.95 -4.00 3.24
N PHE A 29 14.15 -4.62 4.11
CA PHE A 29 12.87 -4.06 4.54
C PHE A 29 13.03 -2.74 5.31
N ILE A 30 14.05 -2.63 6.18
CA ILE A 30 14.36 -1.36 6.87
C ILE A 30 14.77 -0.29 5.85
N PHE A 31 15.63 -0.64 4.90
CA PHE A 31 16.06 0.26 3.84
C PHE A 31 14.86 0.71 3.00
N ASP A 32 14.01 -0.20 2.55
CA ASP A 32 12.80 0.08 1.80
C ASP A 32 11.83 0.97 2.60
N SER A 33 11.72 0.77 3.91
CA SER A 33 10.94 1.63 4.79
C SER A 33 11.48 3.06 4.85
N ILE A 34 12.77 3.28 4.60
CA ILE A 34 13.40 4.60 4.55
C ILE A 34 13.35 5.17 3.13
N THR A 35 13.53 4.34 2.10
CA THR A 35 13.58 4.74 0.69
C THR A 35 12.19 5.07 0.14
N PHE A 36 11.23 4.16 0.31
CA PHE A 36 9.86 4.33 -0.19
C PHE A 36 9.08 5.26 0.75
N THR A 37 9.22 6.55 0.50
CA THR A 37 8.59 7.58 1.35
C THR A 37 7.28 8.08 0.78
N ARG A 38 7.15 8.17 -0.54
CA ARG A 38 5.97 8.69 -1.23
C ARG A 38 5.79 8.06 -2.60
N VAL A 39 4.53 7.76 -2.91
CA VAL A 39 4.12 7.09 -4.14
C VAL A 39 4.38 7.91 -5.41
N ASP A 40 4.53 9.24 -5.33
CA ASP A 40 4.77 10.14 -6.46
C ASP A 40 6.23 10.31 -6.85
N PHE A 41 7.18 9.81 -6.06
CA PHE A 41 8.58 10.02 -6.41
C PHE A 41 8.97 9.19 -7.64
N LEU A 42 9.49 9.89 -8.65
CA LEU A 42 10.04 9.26 -9.86
C LEU A 42 11.09 8.19 -9.50
N PHE A 43 11.87 8.44 -8.45
CA PHE A 43 12.87 7.50 -7.94
C PHE A 43 12.25 6.16 -7.52
N ASP A 44 11.14 6.20 -6.77
CA ASP A 44 10.43 5.01 -6.30
C ASP A 44 9.89 4.21 -7.51
N HIS A 45 9.32 4.91 -8.51
CA HIS A 45 8.87 4.26 -9.74
C HIS A 45 10.02 3.64 -10.55
N VAL A 46 11.16 4.32 -10.66
CA VAL A 46 12.35 3.80 -11.36
C VAL A 46 12.87 2.53 -10.69
N ILE A 47 12.91 2.50 -9.35
CA ILE A 47 13.33 1.30 -8.60
C ILE A 47 12.35 0.15 -8.83
N LEU A 48 11.04 0.40 -8.72
CA LEU A 48 10.02 -0.64 -8.91
C LEU A 48 10.00 -1.17 -10.35
N ILE A 49 10.08 -0.29 -11.36
CA ILE A 49 10.19 -0.69 -12.77
C ILE A 49 11.49 -1.48 -12.98
N GLY A 50 12.61 -1.03 -12.42
CA GLY A 50 13.90 -1.72 -12.54
C GLY A 50 13.82 -3.16 -12.04
N HIS A 51 13.23 -3.39 -10.87
CA HIS A 51 13.04 -4.75 -10.34
C HIS A 51 12.03 -5.56 -11.14
N LEU A 52 10.95 -4.96 -11.68
CA LEU A 52 10.04 -5.64 -12.60
C LEU A 52 10.75 -6.09 -13.89
N LEU A 53 11.65 -5.26 -14.44
CA LEU A 53 12.44 -5.60 -15.63
C LEU A 53 13.48 -6.68 -15.35
N ILE A 54 14.15 -6.63 -14.19
CA ILE A 54 15.08 -7.68 -13.75
C ILE A 54 14.33 -9.01 -13.59
N ALA A 55 13.17 -9.01 -12.92
CA ALA A 55 12.35 -10.21 -12.78
C ALA A 55 11.87 -10.75 -14.14
N ALA A 56 11.36 -9.89 -15.02
CA ALA A 56 10.88 -10.28 -16.35
C ALA A 56 12.01 -10.88 -17.21
N SER A 57 13.15 -10.18 -17.30
CA SER A 57 14.31 -10.63 -18.05
C SER A 57 14.87 -11.94 -17.49
N GLY A 58 14.97 -12.07 -16.17
CA GLY A 58 15.37 -13.30 -15.50
C GLY A 58 14.44 -14.48 -15.83
N ILE A 59 13.12 -14.26 -15.81
CA ILE A 59 12.14 -15.29 -16.21
C ILE A 59 12.37 -15.72 -17.67
N VAL A 60 12.55 -14.78 -18.59
CA VAL A 60 12.81 -15.09 -20.01
C VAL A 60 14.10 -15.89 -20.17
N LEU A 61 15.20 -15.43 -19.56
CA LEU A 61 16.52 -16.03 -19.71
C LEU A 61 16.62 -17.44 -19.10
N VAL A 62 16.04 -17.65 -17.91
CA VAL A 62 16.01 -18.97 -17.26
C VAL A 62 15.25 -19.98 -18.14
N ASN A 63 14.12 -19.58 -18.73
CA ASN A 63 13.35 -20.46 -19.60
C ASN A 63 14.00 -20.66 -20.98
N ALA A 64 14.68 -19.64 -21.52
CA ALA A 64 15.45 -19.73 -22.76
C ALA A 64 16.62 -20.72 -22.65
N TYR A 65 17.35 -20.65 -21.55
CA TYR A 65 18.47 -21.55 -21.26
C TYR A 65 18.00 -22.99 -21.05
N ALA A 66 16.90 -23.19 -20.30
CA ALA A 66 16.33 -24.52 -20.07
C ALA A 66 15.93 -25.26 -21.38
N GLN A 67 15.60 -24.52 -22.44
CA GLN A 67 15.29 -25.04 -23.77
C GLN A 67 16.51 -25.18 -24.70
N GLY A 68 17.72 -24.95 -24.18
CA GLY A 68 18.96 -25.12 -24.92
C GLY A 68 19.20 -24.09 -26.03
N ARG A 69 18.50 -22.96 -26.02
CA ARG A 69 18.68 -21.87 -27.00
C ARG A 69 19.88 -20.97 -26.69
N LEU A 70 20.35 -20.98 -25.45
CA LEU A 70 21.55 -20.26 -25.00
C LEU A 70 22.60 -21.31 -24.60
N ARG A 71 23.58 -21.56 -25.47
CA ARG A 71 24.58 -22.63 -25.31
C ARG A 71 25.97 -22.15 -24.88
N GLU A 72 26.19 -20.85 -24.72
CA GLU A 72 27.51 -20.32 -24.34
C GLU A 72 27.83 -20.57 -22.85
N GLU A 73 29.07 -21.01 -22.57
CA GLU A 73 29.58 -21.25 -21.21
C GLU A 73 29.51 -20.01 -20.32
N PHE A 74 29.66 -18.81 -20.90
CA PHE A 74 29.47 -17.55 -20.20
C PHE A 74 28.05 -17.45 -19.63
N MET A 75 27.03 -17.80 -20.42
CA MET A 75 25.63 -17.75 -20.02
C MET A 75 25.29 -18.81 -18.97
N ALA A 76 25.96 -19.96 -18.96
CA ALA A 76 25.79 -20.98 -17.92
C ALA A 76 26.17 -20.44 -16.52
N ARG A 77 27.19 -19.58 -16.42
CA ARG A 77 27.61 -18.97 -15.15
C ARG A 77 26.64 -17.91 -14.66
N PHE A 78 26.04 -17.14 -15.57
CA PHE A 78 25.03 -16.12 -15.23
C PHE A 78 23.66 -16.72 -14.88
N VAL A 79 23.22 -17.79 -15.57
CA VAL A 79 21.98 -18.53 -15.28
C VAL A 79 21.90 -19.01 -13.84
N LEU A 80 23.04 -19.31 -13.21
CA LEU A 80 23.10 -19.69 -11.80
C LEU A 80 22.66 -18.57 -10.84
N PHE A 81 22.92 -17.30 -11.19
CA PHE A 81 22.60 -16.15 -10.35
C PHE A 81 21.22 -15.54 -10.64
N TYR A 82 20.60 -15.85 -11.79
CA TYR A 82 19.28 -15.29 -12.14
C TYR A 82 18.17 -15.67 -11.16
N PRO A 83 18.04 -16.91 -10.65
CA PRO A 83 17.06 -17.22 -9.61
C PRO A 83 17.23 -16.35 -8.36
N LEU A 84 18.48 -16.07 -7.97
CA LEU A 84 18.79 -15.17 -6.85
C LEU A 84 18.40 -13.72 -7.19
N ALA A 85 18.70 -13.24 -8.41
CA ALA A 85 18.32 -11.91 -8.85
C ALA A 85 16.79 -11.72 -8.93
N ILE A 86 16.06 -12.75 -9.40
CA ILE A 86 14.59 -12.77 -9.44
C ILE A 86 14.03 -12.75 -8.01
N GLN A 87 14.55 -13.59 -7.12
CA GLN A 87 14.14 -13.65 -5.72
C GLN A 87 14.40 -12.32 -5.01
N PHE A 88 15.59 -11.73 -5.20
CA PHE A 88 15.92 -10.42 -4.69
C PHE A 88 14.96 -9.35 -5.22
N SER A 89 14.67 -9.36 -6.52
CA SER A 89 13.75 -8.41 -7.14
C SER A 89 12.33 -8.53 -6.61
N PHE A 90 11.82 -9.75 -6.45
CA PHE A 90 10.52 -9.95 -5.84
C PHE A 90 10.51 -9.52 -4.38
N GLY A 91 11.57 -9.81 -3.62
CA GLY A 91 11.74 -9.34 -2.25
C GLY A 91 11.62 -7.83 -2.16
N ALA A 92 12.40 -7.09 -2.95
CA ALA A 92 12.37 -5.64 -3.02
C ALA A 92 10.99 -5.10 -3.48
N LEU A 93 10.37 -5.72 -4.48
CA LEU A 93 9.03 -5.33 -4.96
C LEU A 93 7.97 -5.49 -3.86
N PHE A 94 7.85 -6.68 -3.26
CA PHE A 94 6.82 -6.92 -2.25
C PHE A 94 7.07 -6.18 -0.94
N SER A 95 8.34 -5.94 -0.60
CA SER A 95 8.73 -5.08 0.52
C SER A 95 8.30 -3.62 0.25
N GLY A 96 8.69 -3.07 -0.91
CA GLY A 96 8.29 -1.72 -1.32
C GLY A 96 6.78 -1.55 -1.40
N PHE A 97 6.06 -2.51 -1.99
CA PHE A 97 4.59 -2.52 -1.97
C PHE A 97 4.07 -2.49 -0.53
N THR A 98 4.51 -3.42 0.33
CA THR A 98 4.05 -3.46 1.73
C THR A 98 4.23 -2.11 2.42
N VAL A 99 5.37 -1.45 2.26
CA VAL A 99 5.63 -0.11 2.82
C VAL A 99 4.63 0.93 2.27
N LEU A 100 4.45 0.99 0.95
CA LEU A 100 3.53 1.94 0.31
C LEU A 100 2.07 1.70 0.70
N PHE A 101 1.63 0.44 0.78
CA PHE A 101 0.28 0.05 1.19
C PHE A 101 0.01 0.34 2.67
N VAL A 102 0.99 0.09 3.56
CA VAL A 102 0.88 0.42 4.99
C VAL A 102 0.76 1.94 5.18
N ARG A 103 1.54 2.72 4.44
CA ARG A 103 1.50 4.19 4.54
C ARG A 103 0.21 4.80 3.98
N SER A 104 -0.42 4.17 2.99
CA SER A 104 -1.59 4.71 2.29
C SER A 104 -2.94 4.25 2.85
N GLY A 105 -2.96 3.23 3.70
CA GLY A 105 -4.20 2.64 4.20
C GLY A 105 -4.37 2.77 5.70
N SER A 106 -5.63 2.82 6.15
CA SER A 106 -5.93 2.45 7.53
C SER A 106 -5.64 0.95 7.71
N PHE A 107 -4.78 0.59 8.67
CA PHE A 107 -4.52 -0.81 9.02
C PHE A 107 -5.82 -1.60 9.26
N ALA A 108 -6.85 -0.96 9.84
CA ALA A 108 -8.13 -1.60 10.11
C ALA A 108 -8.91 -2.03 8.85
N GLY A 109 -8.73 -1.32 7.72
CA GLY A 109 -9.42 -1.62 6.46
C GLY A 109 -8.63 -2.56 5.54
N SER A 110 -7.30 -2.50 5.57
CA SER A 110 -6.44 -3.17 4.59
C SER A 110 -5.57 -4.30 5.14
N TRP A 111 -5.74 -4.70 6.41
CA TRP A 111 -4.90 -5.73 7.05
C TRP A 111 -4.82 -7.03 6.26
N LEU A 112 -5.92 -7.49 5.64
CA LEU A 112 -5.95 -8.76 4.90
C LEU A 112 -5.08 -8.69 3.63
N PHE A 113 -5.09 -7.55 2.94
CA PHE A 113 -4.21 -7.33 1.79
C PHE A 113 -2.74 -7.24 2.23
N LEU A 114 -2.47 -6.57 3.35
CA LEU A 114 -1.12 -6.47 3.92
C LEU A 114 -0.58 -7.83 4.35
N VAL A 115 -1.41 -8.66 4.98
CA VAL A 115 -1.06 -10.05 5.30
C VAL A 115 -0.81 -10.85 4.04
N PHE A 116 -1.62 -10.68 3.00
CA PHE A 116 -1.40 -11.33 1.70
C PHE A 116 -0.02 -10.96 1.10
N LEU A 117 0.33 -9.66 1.07
CA LEU A 117 1.64 -9.21 0.60
C LEU A 117 2.77 -9.74 1.50
N ALA A 118 2.60 -9.68 2.83
CA ALA A 118 3.58 -10.19 3.78
C ALA A 118 3.80 -11.70 3.62
N LEU A 119 2.74 -12.48 3.37
CA LEU A 119 2.85 -13.92 3.12
C LEU A 119 3.58 -14.22 1.81
N ILE A 120 3.40 -13.41 0.77
CA ILE A 120 4.17 -13.54 -0.48
C ILE A 120 5.62 -13.14 -0.25
N LEU A 121 5.87 -12.04 0.46
CA LEU A 121 7.20 -11.54 0.79
C LEU A 121 8.00 -12.57 1.62
N VAL A 122 7.39 -13.11 2.67
CA VAL A 122 7.96 -14.18 3.51
C VAL A 122 8.07 -15.47 2.70
N GLY A 123 7.02 -15.82 1.94
CA GLY A 123 7.00 -17.00 1.08
C GLY A 123 8.09 -16.99 0.00
N ASN A 124 8.45 -15.81 -0.53
CA ASN A 124 9.54 -15.63 -1.48
C ASN A 124 10.87 -16.12 -0.91
N GLU A 125 11.06 -16.00 0.41
CA GLU A 125 12.26 -16.45 1.10
C GLU A 125 12.26 -17.96 1.38
N PHE A 126 11.09 -18.55 1.69
CA PHE A 126 10.98 -19.97 2.08
C PHE A 126 10.68 -20.94 0.93
N PHE A 127 10.05 -20.49 -0.16
CA PHE A 127 9.58 -21.37 -1.25
C PHE A 127 10.59 -21.55 -2.39
N ARG A 128 11.89 -21.45 -2.12
CA ARG A 128 13.00 -21.45 -3.11
C ARG A 128 12.94 -22.60 -4.13
N GLU A 129 12.59 -23.80 -3.69
CA GLU A 129 12.44 -24.99 -4.55
C GLU A 129 11.23 -24.90 -5.51
N ARG A 130 10.19 -24.15 -5.15
CA ARG A 130 8.97 -23.96 -5.96
C ARG A 130 9.11 -22.86 -7.02
N TYR A 131 10.08 -21.95 -6.88
CA TYR A 131 10.45 -20.99 -7.92
C TYR A 131 10.88 -21.71 -9.22
N LYS A 132 11.38 -22.95 -9.14
CA LYS A 132 11.63 -23.78 -10.34
C LYS A 132 10.37 -24.05 -11.18
N ARG A 133 9.16 -23.85 -10.65
CA ARG A 133 7.89 -24.07 -11.37
C ARG A 133 7.47 -22.81 -12.10
N PHE A 134 7.56 -22.86 -13.44
CA PHE A 134 7.18 -21.78 -14.37
C PHE A 134 5.89 -21.05 -14.00
N ILE A 135 4.81 -21.77 -13.68
CA ILE A 135 3.49 -21.19 -13.37
C ILE A 135 3.53 -20.33 -12.10
N PHE A 136 4.28 -20.76 -11.09
CA PHE A 136 4.39 -20.03 -9.83
C PHE A 136 5.16 -18.73 -10.03
N HIS A 137 6.26 -18.75 -10.79
CA HIS A 137 6.99 -17.55 -11.20
C HIS A 137 6.10 -16.53 -11.90
N ILE A 138 5.34 -16.96 -12.90
CA ILE A 138 4.45 -16.05 -13.62
C ILE A 138 3.32 -15.54 -12.72
N GLY A 139 2.76 -16.39 -11.85
CA GLY A 139 1.75 -15.97 -10.89
C GLY A 139 2.25 -14.86 -9.96
N ILE A 140 3.41 -15.05 -9.33
CA ILE A 140 4.03 -14.04 -8.46
C ILE A 140 4.38 -12.77 -9.24
N TYR A 141 4.95 -12.92 -10.43
CA TYR A 141 5.26 -11.78 -11.29
C TYR A 141 3.99 -10.99 -11.64
N PHE A 142 2.87 -11.66 -11.92
CA PHE A 142 1.60 -11.00 -12.20
C PHE A 142 1.02 -10.30 -10.96
N VAL A 143 1.15 -10.87 -9.75
CA VAL A 143 0.81 -10.16 -8.50
C VAL A 143 1.63 -8.87 -8.38
N ALA A 144 2.94 -8.94 -8.63
CA ALA A 144 3.81 -7.76 -8.55
C ALA A 144 3.46 -6.70 -9.61
N LEU A 145 3.21 -7.13 -10.84
CA LEU A 145 2.83 -6.28 -11.95
C LEU A 145 1.48 -5.58 -11.71
N PHE A 146 0.48 -6.31 -11.22
CA PHE A 146 -0.83 -5.74 -10.91
C PHE A 146 -0.77 -4.80 -9.70
N SER A 147 -0.01 -5.17 -8.66
CA SER A 147 0.23 -4.29 -7.51
C SER A 147 0.89 -2.97 -7.93
N TYR A 148 1.90 -3.04 -8.80
CA TYR A 148 2.53 -1.85 -9.38
C TYR A 148 1.56 -1.02 -10.23
N ALA A 149 0.76 -1.66 -11.09
CA ALA A 149 -0.21 -0.96 -11.94
C ALA A 149 -1.26 -0.18 -11.12
N ILE A 150 -1.76 -0.77 -10.03
CA ILE A 150 -2.72 -0.12 -9.11
C ILE A 150 -2.10 1.11 -8.43
N ILE A 151 -0.78 1.15 -8.28
CA ILE A 151 -0.07 2.30 -7.73
C ILE A 151 0.20 3.34 -8.82
N ALA A 152 0.74 2.91 -9.97
CA ALA A 152 1.26 3.80 -11.00
C ALA A 152 0.17 4.47 -11.85
N ILE A 153 -0.90 3.74 -12.21
CA ILE A 153 -1.93 4.25 -13.12
C ILE A 153 -2.76 5.37 -12.49
N PRO A 154 -3.23 5.29 -11.22
CA PRO A 154 -3.90 6.42 -10.57
C PRO A 154 -3.03 7.68 -10.48
N VAL A 155 -1.72 7.53 -10.24
CA VAL A 155 -0.76 8.65 -10.19
C VAL A 155 -0.60 9.27 -11.58
N LEU A 156 -0.45 8.44 -12.61
CA LEU A 156 -0.29 8.89 -13.99
C LEU A 156 -1.53 9.63 -14.51
N LEU A 157 -2.71 9.10 -14.21
CA LEU A 157 -4.00 9.64 -14.66
C LEU A 157 -4.59 10.69 -13.73
N ARG A 158 -4.01 10.87 -12.53
CA ARG A 158 -4.43 11.85 -11.51
C ARG A 158 -5.88 11.69 -11.06
N ASP A 159 -6.34 10.45 -11.00
CA ASP A 159 -7.71 10.14 -10.63
C ASP A 159 -7.75 8.77 -9.93
N ILE A 160 -8.77 8.56 -9.10
CA ILE A 160 -8.96 7.32 -8.34
C ILE A 160 -10.42 6.89 -8.51
N GLY A 161 -10.63 5.64 -8.90
CA GLY A 161 -11.96 5.08 -8.94
C GLY A 161 -11.99 3.68 -9.55
N PRO A 162 -13.18 3.06 -9.62
CA PRO A 162 -13.33 1.71 -10.14
C PRO A 162 -12.82 1.57 -11.57
N TRP A 163 -13.01 2.60 -12.40
CA TRP A 163 -12.59 2.57 -13.79
C TRP A 163 -11.07 2.58 -13.96
N ILE A 164 -10.37 3.28 -13.06
CA ILE A 164 -8.91 3.38 -13.06
C ILE A 164 -8.29 2.11 -12.50
N PHE A 165 -8.93 1.48 -11.52
CA PHE A 165 -8.58 0.14 -11.08
C PHE A 165 -8.73 -0.89 -12.20
N VAL A 166 -9.85 -0.88 -12.93
CA VAL A 166 -10.06 -1.76 -14.09
C VAL A 166 -9.00 -1.51 -15.17
N LEU A 167 -8.68 -0.25 -15.46
CA LEU A 167 -7.61 0.11 -16.41
C LEU A 167 -6.24 -0.39 -15.95
N SER A 168 -5.94 -0.33 -14.64
CA SER A 168 -4.73 -0.92 -14.05
C SER A 168 -4.69 -2.43 -14.27
N GLY A 169 -5.85 -3.09 -14.10
CA GLY A 169 -6.03 -4.51 -14.41
C GLY A 169 -5.76 -4.82 -15.88
N ILE A 170 -6.37 -4.09 -16.80
CA ILE A 170 -6.16 -4.24 -18.25
C ILE A 170 -4.68 -4.03 -18.60
N ALA A 171 -4.05 -2.97 -18.09
CA ALA A 171 -2.63 -2.69 -18.32
C ALA A 171 -1.74 -3.84 -17.84
N SER A 172 -2.02 -4.40 -16.65
CA SER A 172 -1.29 -5.56 -16.12
C SER A 172 -1.49 -6.82 -16.98
N ILE A 173 -2.71 -7.05 -17.50
CA ILE A 173 -3.01 -8.17 -18.40
C ILE A 173 -2.25 -8.02 -19.72
N LEU A 174 -2.22 -6.82 -20.30
CA LEU A 174 -1.48 -6.56 -21.54
C LEU A 174 0.02 -6.76 -21.35
N ALA A 175 0.57 -6.26 -20.24
CA ALA A 175 1.99 -6.43 -19.94
C ALA A 175 2.37 -7.90 -19.67
N ILE A 176 1.54 -8.67 -18.96
CA ILE A 176 1.82 -10.11 -18.79
C ILE A 176 1.61 -10.91 -20.07
N ALA A 177 0.64 -10.53 -20.92
CA ALA A 177 0.43 -11.14 -22.22
C ALA A 177 1.63 -10.88 -23.15
N PHE A 178 2.20 -9.68 -23.10
CA PHE A 178 3.42 -9.34 -23.82
C PHE A 178 4.61 -10.21 -23.36
N LEU A 179 4.81 -10.37 -22.05
CA LEU A 179 5.84 -11.28 -21.52
C LEU A 179 5.58 -12.74 -21.95
N ALA A 180 4.34 -13.20 -21.90
CA ALA A 180 3.95 -14.52 -22.35
C ALA A 180 4.19 -14.73 -23.85
N ALA A 181 4.00 -13.70 -24.69
CA ALA A 181 4.31 -13.74 -26.12
C ALA A 181 5.82 -13.86 -26.37
N ILE A 182 6.66 -13.11 -25.63
CA ILE A 182 8.12 -13.27 -25.68
C ILE A 182 8.50 -14.70 -25.28
N LEU A 183 7.90 -15.24 -24.20
CA LEU A 183 8.14 -16.61 -23.77
C LEU A 183 7.64 -17.64 -24.78
N ALA A 184 6.53 -17.38 -25.48
CA ALA A 184 6.04 -18.26 -26.53
C ALA A 184 6.99 -18.29 -27.74
N PHE A 185 7.64 -17.16 -28.04
CA PHE A 185 8.68 -17.09 -29.06
C PHE A 185 9.95 -17.83 -28.63
N VAL A 186 10.42 -17.61 -27.40
CA VAL A 186 11.71 -18.11 -26.88
C VAL A 186 11.63 -19.57 -26.40
N ALA A 187 10.53 -19.97 -25.77
CA ALA A 187 10.31 -21.27 -25.16
C ALA A 187 8.88 -21.79 -25.46
N PRO A 188 8.54 -22.06 -26.73
CA PRO A 188 7.17 -22.38 -27.16
C PRO A 188 6.57 -23.61 -26.48
N ALA A 189 7.39 -24.63 -26.19
CA ALA A 189 6.94 -25.87 -25.54
C ALA A 189 6.35 -25.59 -24.15
N ILE A 190 7.00 -24.75 -23.35
CA ILE A 190 6.58 -24.44 -21.97
C ILE A 190 5.21 -23.76 -21.95
N ILE A 191 4.99 -22.79 -22.84
CA ILE A 191 3.72 -22.09 -22.96
C ILE A 191 2.62 -23.04 -23.45
N ARG A 192 2.89 -23.84 -24.48
CA ARG A 192 1.89 -24.76 -25.05
C ARG A 192 1.42 -25.80 -24.03
N GLU A 193 2.34 -26.38 -23.28
CA GLU A 193 2.05 -27.39 -22.25
C GLU A 193 1.31 -26.81 -21.05
N ASN A 194 1.60 -25.55 -20.67
CA ASN A 194 1.07 -24.94 -19.45
C ASN A 194 -0.01 -23.88 -19.69
N ARG A 195 -0.47 -23.65 -20.92
CA ARG A 195 -1.39 -22.54 -21.29
C ARG A 195 -2.60 -22.43 -20.37
N PHE A 196 -3.27 -23.54 -20.06
CA PHE A 196 -4.47 -23.54 -19.23
C PHE A 196 -4.15 -23.24 -17.76
N ARG A 197 -3.03 -23.76 -17.25
CA ARG A 197 -2.57 -23.48 -15.89
C ARG A 197 -2.10 -22.03 -15.75
N LEU A 198 -1.46 -21.50 -16.79
CA LEU A 198 -1.05 -20.10 -16.88
C LEU A 198 -2.27 -19.17 -16.86
N MET A 199 -3.27 -19.44 -17.71
CA MET A 199 -4.55 -18.72 -17.71
C MET A 199 -5.26 -18.83 -16.35
N GLY A 200 -5.27 -20.01 -15.74
CA GLY A 200 -5.83 -20.21 -14.41
C GLY A 200 -5.12 -19.42 -13.31
N ALA A 201 -3.78 -19.35 -13.35
CA ALA A 201 -3.00 -18.56 -12.39
C ALA A 201 -3.22 -17.05 -12.55
N ILE A 202 -3.15 -16.55 -13.79
CA ILE A 202 -3.38 -15.12 -14.09
C ILE A 202 -4.83 -14.74 -13.77
N GLY A 203 -5.79 -15.55 -14.23
CA GLY A 203 -7.21 -15.35 -13.95
C GLY A 203 -7.54 -15.41 -12.47
N GLY A 204 -6.96 -16.36 -11.73
CA GLY A 204 -7.14 -16.48 -10.28
C GLY A 204 -6.63 -15.26 -9.52
N VAL A 205 -5.43 -14.77 -9.85
CA VAL A 205 -4.88 -13.53 -9.26
C VAL A 205 -5.73 -12.32 -9.64
N TYR A 206 -6.17 -12.22 -10.90
CA TYR A 206 -7.01 -11.10 -11.35
C TYR A 206 -8.33 -11.07 -10.59
N LEU A 207 -9.01 -12.22 -10.46
CA LEU A 207 -10.25 -12.33 -9.68
C LEU A 207 -10.03 -12.01 -8.20
N LEU A 208 -8.92 -12.47 -7.61
CA LEU A 208 -8.56 -12.18 -6.22
C LEU A 208 -8.37 -10.68 -5.97
N PHE A 209 -7.66 -9.99 -6.86
CA PHE A 209 -7.45 -8.55 -6.77
C PHE A 209 -8.76 -7.77 -6.96
N ASN A 210 -9.62 -8.21 -7.88
CA ASN A 210 -10.96 -7.63 -8.04
C ASN A 210 -11.80 -7.81 -6.77
N LEU A 211 -11.78 -9.02 -6.18
CA LEU A 211 -12.44 -9.28 -4.91
C LEU A 211 -11.93 -8.29 -3.85
N PHE A 212 -10.61 -8.22 -3.64
CA PHE A 212 -10.04 -7.32 -2.64
C PHE A 212 -10.38 -5.85 -2.89
N TYR A 213 -10.45 -5.40 -4.14
CA TYR A 213 -10.77 -4.01 -4.46
C TYR A 213 -12.25 -3.67 -4.22
N PHE A 214 -13.18 -4.55 -4.62
CA PHE A 214 -14.61 -4.31 -4.49
C PHE A 214 -15.13 -4.58 -3.07
N THR A 215 -14.40 -5.33 -2.25
CA THR A 215 -14.67 -5.47 -0.82
C THR A 215 -13.91 -4.47 0.05
N ASN A 216 -13.29 -3.44 -0.54
CA ASN A 216 -12.52 -2.40 0.15
C ASN A 216 -11.36 -2.92 1.04
N ILE A 217 -10.79 -4.08 0.68
CA ILE A 217 -9.61 -4.67 1.33
C ILE A 217 -8.32 -4.02 0.80
N ILE A 218 -8.28 -3.65 -0.48
CA ILE A 218 -7.20 -2.82 -1.03
C ILE A 218 -7.44 -1.38 -0.56
N PRO A 219 -6.46 -0.71 0.06
CA PRO A 219 -6.63 0.68 0.47
C PRO A 219 -6.74 1.60 -0.75
N PRO A 220 -7.40 2.77 -0.61
CA PRO A 220 -7.52 3.79 -1.64
C PRO A 220 -6.17 4.45 -1.91
N ILE A 221 -5.32 3.77 -2.68
CA ILE A 221 -4.05 4.30 -3.12
C ILE A 221 -4.30 5.33 -4.23
N PRO A 222 -3.52 6.41 -4.25
CA PRO A 222 -2.34 6.70 -3.42
C PRO A 222 -2.56 7.70 -2.26
N LEU A 223 -3.75 7.71 -1.66
CA LEU A 223 -4.08 8.65 -0.59
C LEU A 223 -3.40 8.25 0.73
N VAL A 224 -2.89 9.23 1.49
CA VAL A 224 -2.27 8.99 2.81
C VAL A 224 -2.88 9.97 3.82
N LEU A 225 -3.51 9.47 4.87
CA LEU A 225 -3.93 10.32 5.99
C LEU A 225 -2.71 10.73 6.81
N LYS A 226 -2.37 12.03 6.78
CA LYS A 226 -1.24 12.59 7.52
C LYS A 226 -1.63 13.05 8.93
N HIS A 227 -2.87 13.49 9.09
CA HIS A 227 -3.34 14.08 10.33
C HIS A 227 -4.86 13.86 10.47
N LEU A 228 -5.33 13.55 11.67
CA LEU A 228 -6.75 13.48 12.03
C LEU A 228 -6.92 13.66 13.53
N GLU A 229 -7.38 14.83 13.96
CA GLU A 229 -7.60 15.14 15.38
C GLU A 229 -8.82 16.03 15.57
N ILE A 230 -9.27 16.13 16.83
CA ILE A 230 -10.42 16.94 17.23
C ILE A 230 -9.92 18.20 17.94
N TYR A 231 -10.50 19.33 17.56
CA TYR A 231 -10.14 20.66 18.01
C TYR A 231 -11.36 21.40 18.54
N HIS A 232 -11.12 22.35 19.45
CA HIS A 232 -12.13 23.25 20.00
C HIS A 232 -12.36 24.48 19.11
N SER A 233 -11.28 24.97 18.50
CA SER A 233 -11.31 26.15 17.63
C SER A 233 -10.39 25.97 16.43
N LEU A 234 -10.79 26.57 15.31
CA LEU A 234 -10.04 26.62 14.07
C LEU A 234 -10.17 28.03 13.50
N GLU A 235 -9.03 28.71 13.38
CA GLU A 235 -8.90 30.01 12.75
C GLU A 235 -7.95 29.90 11.55
N ARG A 236 -8.39 30.41 10.40
CA ARG A 236 -7.54 30.48 9.21
C ARG A 236 -6.77 31.79 9.24
N LEU A 237 -5.45 31.70 9.32
CA LEU A 237 -4.55 32.85 9.32
C LEU A 237 -4.35 33.38 7.89
N ASP A 238 -4.03 34.67 7.77
CA ASP A 238 -3.82 35.35 6.48
C ASP A 238 -2.67 34.74 5.65
N ASN A 239 -1.71 34.10 6.31
CA ASN A 239 -0.59 33.38 5.69
C ASN A 239 -1.01 31.99 5.12
N GLY A 240 -2.28 31.61 5.22
CA GLY A 240 -2.82 30.34 4.75
C GLY A 240 -2.61 29.15 5.69
N LYS A 241 -2.05 29.37 6.89
CA LYS A 241 -1.97 28.38 7.97
C LYS A 241 -3.27 28.32 8.78
N TYR A 242 -3.44 27.25 9.53
CA TYR A 242 -4.54 27.10 10.48
C TYR A 242 -4.01 27.18 11.90
N ARG A 243 -4.59 28.07 12.70
CA ARG A 243 -4.42 28.07 14.16
C ARG A 243 -5.51 27.19 14.75
N LEU A 244 -5.07 26.19 15.50
CA LEU A 244 -5.92 25.14 16.05
C LEU A 244 -5.75 25.08 17.56
N GLU A 245 -6.87 25.03 18.29
CA GLU A 245 -6.88 24.93 19.75
C GLU A 245 -7.29 23.52 20.19
N TYR A 246 -6.47 22.87 21.01
CA TYR A 246 -6.66 21.48 21.43
C TYR A 246 -6.29 21.24 22.89
N GLU A 247 -6.73 20.11 23.43
CA GLU A 247 -6.31 19.61 24.72
C GLU A 247 -5.10 18.69 24.52
N ASP A 248 -3.97 18.99 25.18
CA ASP A 248 -2.74 18.23 25.01
C ASP A 248 -2.88 16.78 25.48
N ALA A 249 -2.18 15.88 24.79
CA ALA A 249 -2.26 14.47 25.11
C ALA A 249 -1.58 14.17 26.46
N PRO A 250 -2.11 13.22 27.25
CA PRO A 250 -1.41 12.77 28.44
C PRO A 250 -0.01 12.24 28.10
N TRP A 251 0.98 12.51 28.96
CA TRP A 251 2.39 12.15 28.76
C TRP A 251 2.65 10.68 28.42
N TYR A 252 1.75 9.78 28.82
CA TYR A 252 1.81 8.34 28.53
C TYR A 252 1.24 7.94 27.15
N ARG A 253 0.78 8.89 26.33
CA ARG A 253 0.29 8.69 24.96
C ARG A 253 1.03 9.56 23.92
N PRO A 254 2.36 9.41 23.76
CA PRO A 254 3.15 10.23 22.83
C PRO A 254 2.80 10.04 21.34
N TRP A 255 1.99 9.03 20.99
CA TRP A 255 1.51 8.79 19.64
C TRP A 255 0.19 9.52 19.29
N SER A 256 -0.47 10.14 20.26
CA SER A 256 -1.66 10.97 20.06
C SER A 256 -1.27 12.43 20.32
N GLY A 257 -1.61 13.35 19.41
CA GLY A 257 -1.36 14.78 19.62
C GLY A 257 -2.48 15.49 20.36
N THR A 258 -3.55 14.79 20.75
CA THR A 258 -4.71 15.30 21.48
C THR A 258 -5.18 14.36 22.60
N ASP A 259 -5.79 14.93 23.65
CA ASP A 259 -6.46 14.19 24.73
C ASP A 259 -7.61 13.33 24.14
N PRO A 260 -7.70 12.02 24.46
CA PRO A 260 -8.87 11.22 24.14
C PRO A 260 -10.18 11.77 24.72
N ILE A 261 -10.11 12.59 25.78
CA ILE A 261 -11.27 13.23 26.40
C ILE A 261 -11.38 14.65 25.86
N PHE A 262 -12.50 14.93 25.20
CA PHE A 262 -12.89 16.24 24.72
C PHE A 262 -13.82 16.90 25.76
N ARG A 263 -13.31 17.86 26.51
CA ARG A 263 -14.05 18.56 27.58
C ARG A 263 -14.90 19.67 26.97
N TRP A 264 -16.16 19.36 26.74
CA TRP A 264 -17.10 20.22 26.04
C TRP A 264 -17.86 21.15 26.99
N VAL A 265 -17.90 22.45 26.65
CA VAL A 265 -18.73 23.45 27.32
C VAL A 265 -19.99 23.66 26.48
N ARG A 266 -21.17 23.71 27.10
CA ARG A 266 -22.44 23.88 26.37
C ARG A 266 -22.39 25.06 25.41
N GLY A 267 -22.72 24.80 24.15
CA GLY A 267 -22.76 25.80 23.08
C GLY A 267 -21.45 25.94 22.29
N THR A 268 -20.36 25.26 22.68
CA THR A 268 -19.16 25.20 21.84
C THR A 268 -19.25 24.10 20.80
N LYS A 269 -18.56 24.27 19.67
CA LYS A 269 -18.50 23.28 18.60
C LYS A 269 -17.30 22.35 18.77
N ALA A 270 -17.41 21.14 18.22
CA ALA A 270 -16.27 20.26 18.00
C ALA A 270 -15.87 20.29 16.53
N ILE A 271 -14.58 20.41 16.25
CA ILE A 271 -14.05 20.50 14.89
C ILE A 271 -13.16 19.29 14.64
N ALA A 272 -13.52 18.44 13.68
CA ALA A 272 -12.62 17.41 13.19
C ALA A 272 -11.81 17.98 12.04
N PHE A 273 -10.49 18.01 12.20
CA PHE A 273 -9.54 18.45 11.19
C PHE A 273 -8.74 17.26 10.67
N SER A 274 -8.68 17.12 9.35
CA SER A 274 -7.86 16.11 8.69
C SER A 274 -6.95 16.70 7.64
N ALA A 275 -5.78 16.09 7.48
CA ALA A 275 -4.87 16.36 6.36
C ALA A 275 -4.66 15.06 5.59
N VAL A 276 -5.08 15.01 4.33
CA VAL A 276 -4.93 13.87 3.44
C VAL A 276 -3.94 14.24 2.35
N PHE A 277 -2.79 13.59 2.32
CA PHE A 277 -1.87 13.70 1.19
C PHE A 277 -2.43 12.91 0.01
N ALA A 278 -2.43 13.53 -1.17
CA ALA A 278 -2.66 12.85 -2.43
C ALA A 278 -1.58 13.28 -3.43
N PRO A 279 -0.87 12.35 -4.06
CA PRO A 279 0.08 12.67 -5.10
C PRO A 279 -0.62 13.22 -6.35
N ALA A 280 0.10 14.03 -7.12
CA ALA A 280 -0.26 14.44 -8.49
C ALA A 280 -1.67 15.07 -8.68
N ASP A 281 -2.08 16.04 -7.84
CA ASP A 281 -3.33 16.79 -8.00
C ASP A 281 -4.61 15.94 -8.17
N ILE A 282 -4.68 14.76 -7.53
CA ILE A 282 -5.84 13.88 -7.65
C ILE A 282 -7.12 14.58 -7.19
N ASN A 283 -8.13 14.59 -8.08
CA ASN A 283 -9.45 15.15 -7.81
C ASN A 283 -10.36 14.06 -7.23
N THR A 284 -10.43 13.98 -5.91
CA THR A 284 -11.33 13.05 -5.22
C THR A 284 -12.04 13.73 -4.05
N LYS A 285 -13.23 13.24 -3.73
CA LYS A 285 -14.00 13.72 -2.59
C LYS A 285 -13.71 12.86 -1.37
N ILE A 286 -13.43 13.54 -0.27
CA ILE A 286 -13.23 12.94 1.04
C ILE A 286 -14.41 13.33 1.93
N VAL A 287 -14.84 12.41 2.78
CA VAL A 287 -15.94 12.62 3.72
C VAL A 287 -15.50 12.38 5.15
N HIS A 288 -15.92 13.26 6.05
CA HIS A 288 -15.91 13.06 7.49
C HIS A 288 -17.24 12.44 7.91
N ARG A 289 -17.20 11.20 8.35
CA ARG A 289 -18.34 10.48 8.91
C ARG A 289 -18.26 10.54 10.43
N TRP A 290 -19.23 11.23 11.05
CA TRP A 290 -19.36 11.35 12.49
C TRP A 290 -20.27 10.25 13.02
N LEU A 291 -19.74 9.42 13.91
CA LEU A 291 -20.46 8.33 14.55
C LEU A 291 -20.53 8.55 16.06
N TYR A 292 -21.69 8.28 16.63
CA TYR A 292 -21.94 8.23 18.07
C TYR A 292 -22.05 6.77 18.52
N TYR A 293 -21.43 6.42 19.64
CA TYR A 293 -21.59 5.08 20.20
C TYR A 293 -22.91 4.99 20.97
N ASP A 294 -23.83 4.17 20.49
CA ASP A 294 -25.04 3.84 21.22
C ASP A 294 -24.75 2.66 22.16
N GLU A 295 -24.75 2.94 23.48
CA GLU A 295 -24.46 1.92 24.50
C GLU A 295 -25.56 0.85 24.59
N ALA A 296 -26.81 1.18 24.28
CA ALA A 296 -27.91 0.23 24.32
C ALA A 296 -27.84 -0.77 23.15
N ALA A 297 -27.44 -0.30 21.97
CA ALA A 297 -27.24 -1.14 20.79
C ALA A 297 -25.83 -1.76 20.69
N GLY A 298 -24.87 -1.29 21.48
CA GLY A 298 -23.47 -1.68 21.41
C GLY A 298 -22.79 -1.30 20.08
N ALA A 299 -23.35 -0.34 19.34
CA ALA A 299 -22.99 -0.06 17.95
C ALA A 299 -22.71 1.43 17.68
N TRP A 300 -21.88 1.70 16.68
CA TRP A 300 -21.61 3.04 16.20
C TRP A 300 -22.71 3.49 15.24
N VAL A 301 -23.49 4.49 15.64
CA VAL A 301 -24.60 5.06 14.85
C VAL A 301 -24.11 6.33 14.16
N GLU A 302 -24.31 6.39 12.85
CA GLU A 302 -23.99 7.57 12.05
C GLU A 302 -24.90 8.75 12.44
N ARG A 303 -24.29 9.92 12.64
CA ARG A 303 -25.01 11.16 12.97
C ARG A 303 -24.83 12.24 11.92
N ASN A 304 -23.71 12.26 11.21
CA ASN A 304 -23.45 13.26 10.17
C ASN A 304 -22.41 12.75 9.17
N ILE A 305 -22.54 13.13 7.89
CA ILE A 305 -21.53 12.98 6.85
C ILE A 305 -21.28 14.34 6.23
N ILE A 306 -20.05 14.84 6.34
CA ILE A 306 -19.64 16.13 5.77
C ILE A 306 -18.54 15.87 4.75
N GLY A 307 -18.83 16.14 3.47
CA GLY A 307 -17.89 15.96 2.36
C GLY A 307 -17.14 17.24 2.01
N PHE A 308 -15.88 17.09 1.61
CA PHE A 308 -15.07 18.16 1.02
C PHE A 308 -14.29 17.62 -0.19
N THR A 309 -14.15 18.46 -1.22
CA THR A 309 -13.44 18.12 -2.45
C THR A 309 -11.98 18.52 -2.33
N MET A 310 -11.06 17.63 -2.70
CA MET A 310 -9.64 17.95 -2.80
C MET A 310 -9.34 18.57 -4.18
N LYS A 311 -8.76 19.79 -4.21
CA LYS A 311 -8.31 20.49 -5.43
C LYS A 311 -6.94 21.15 -5.23
N GLY A 312 -5.88 20.64 -5.90
CA GLY A 312 -4.49 21.14 -5.83
C GLY A 312 -3.59 20.51 -4.74
N GLY A 313 -2.58 19.75 -5.15
CA GLY A 313 -1.66 18.97 -4.34
C GLY A 313 -0.58 19.84 -3.71
N ARG A 314 -0.48 19.78 -2.38
CA ARG A 314 0.64 20.34 -1.61
C ARG A 314 1.33 19.22 -0.86
N ASP A 315 2.64 19.32 -0.65
CA ASP A 315 3.44 18.36 0.12
C ASP A 315 2.89 18.09 1.53
N THR A 316 2.16 19.04 2.11
CA THR A 316 1.54 18.96 3.43
C THR A 316 0.16 18.30 3.44
N GLY A 317 -0.36 17.92 2.27
CA GLY A 317 -1.68 17.32 2.08
C GLY A 317 -2.84 18.33 2.05
N TYR A 318 -3.98 17.85 1.56
CA TYR A 318 -5.25 18.56 1.53
C TYR A 318 -5.85 18.63 2.92
N ARG A 319 -6.14 19.85 3.37
CA ARG A 319 -6.71 20.12 4.68
C ARG A 319 -8.22 20.24 4.55
N GLY A 320 -8.93 19.37 5.25
CA GLY A 320 -10.39 19.42 5.37
C GLY A 320 -10.77 19.52 6.83
N TYR A 321 -11.82 20.28 7.12
CA TYR A 321 -12.41 20.29 8.45
C TYR A 321 -13.92 20.16 8.36
N SER A 322 -14.50 19.63 9.42
CA SER A 322 -15.94 19.55 9.59
C SER A 322 -16.29 19.94 11.00
N GLU A 323 -17.34 20.73 11.16
CA GLU A 323 -17.78 21.24 12.45
C GLU A 323 -19.04 20.52 12.92
N LYS A 324 -19.14 20.33 14.23
CA LYS A 324 -20.32 19.78 14.89
C LYS A 324 -20.70 20.68 16.05
N GLU A 325 -21.70 21.53 15.84
CA GLU A 325 -22.21 22.48 16.83
C GLU A 325 -23.01 21.79 17.94
N ALA A 326 -23.90 20.86 17.57
CA ALA A 326 -24.68 20.07 18.51
C ALA A 326 -24.00 18.72 18.81
N ILE A 327 -22.85 18.76 19.48
CA ILE A 327 -22.21 17.56 20.03
C ILE A 327 -22.81 17.23 21.40
N THR A 328 -23.00 15.95 21.70
CA THR A 328 -23.56 15.49 22.98
C THR A 328 -22.52 14.71 23.77
N PRO A 329 -22.63 14.63 25.10
CA PRO A 329 -21.76 13.77 25.90
C PRO A 329 -21.81 12.30 25.48
N GLY A 330 -20.68 11.59 25.63
CA GLY A 330 -20.51 10.19 25.29
C GLY A 330 -19.39 9.92 24.29
N LYS A 331 -19.31 8.69 23.79
CA LYS A 331 -18.22 8.26 22.90
C LYS A 331 -18.52 8.60 21.44
N TRP A 332 -17.58 9.29 20.81
CA TRP A 332 -17.65 9.72 19.42
C TRP A 332 -16.49 9.16 18.61
N ARG A 333 -16.73 8.99 17.31
CA ARG A 333 -15.73 8.59 16.33
C ARG A 333 -15.90 9.42 15.07
N VAL A 334 -14.80 9.91 14.55
CA VAL A 334 -14.76 10.48 13.20
C VAL A 334 -13.96 9.55 12.30
N GLU A 335 -14.58 9.14 11.20
CA GLU A 335 -13.93 8.39 10.13
C GLU A 335 -13.71 9.28 8.92
N VAL A 336 -12.49 9.28 8.39
CA VAL A 336 -12.16 9.92 7.11
C VAL A 336 -12.26 8.84 6.04
N ARG A 337 -13.18 9.02 5.09
CA ARG A 337 -13.43 8.05 4.02
C ARG A 337 -13.39 8.69 2.65
N THR A 338 -13.16 7.89 1.62
CA THR A 338 -13.44 8.28 0.23
C THR A 338 -14.96 8.30 -0.01
N GLU A 339 -15.42 8.94 -1.09
CA GLU A 339 -16.84 8.89 -1.52
C GLU A 339 -17.36 7.45 -1.70
N ARG A 340 -16.47 6.51 -2.05
CA ARG A 340 -16.76 5.07 -2.18
C ARG A 340 -16.91 4.35 -0.83
N GLY A 341 -16.56 5.01 0.26
CA GLY A 341 -16.64 4.46 1.62
C GLY A 341 -15.37 3.76 2.10
N GLU A 342 -14.24 3.88 1.41
CA GLU A 342 -12.98 3.31 1.86
C GLU A 342 -12.40 4.10 3.03
N LEU A 343 -11.92 3.40 4.05
CA LEU A 343 -11.41 4.04 5.28
C LEU A 343 -9.95 4.48 5.11
N LEU A 344 -9.70 5.79 5.16
CA LEU A 344 -8.36 6.37 5.24
C LEU A 344 -7.83 6.36 6.67
N GLY A 345 -8.71 6.65 7.62
CA GLY A 345 -8.39 6.55 9.04
C GLY A 345 -9.55 6.97 9.93
N ARG A 346 -9.37 6.81 11.23
CA ARG A 346 -10.40 7.13 12.22
C ARG A 346 -9.76 7.62 13.51
N THR A 347 -10.44 8.53 14.18
CA THR A 347 -10.13 8.92 15.57
C THR A 347 -11.35 8.69 16.45
N THR A 348 -11.14 8.28 17.69
CA THR A 348 -12.19 8.03 18.68
C THR A 348 -11.87 8.83 19.92
N PHE A 349 -12.88 9.53 20.44
CA PHE A 349 -12.76 10.44 21.57
C PHE A 349 -14.04 10.40 22.41
N GLU A 350 -13.94 10.78 23.66
CA GLU A 350 -15.05 10.83 24.60
C GLU A 350 -15.37 12.27 24.94
N VAL A 351 -16.64 12.66 24.76
CA VAL A 351 -17.12 14.00 25.06
C VAL A 351 -17.67 14.02 26.47
N ILE A 352 -17.11 14.87 27.32
CA ILE A 352 -17.56 15.08 28.69
C ILE A 352 -18.00 16.53 28.84
N GLU A 353 -19.18 16.75 29.41
CA GLU A 353 -19.67 18.09 29.69
C GLU A 353 -18.91 18.68 30.89
N THR A 354 -18.36 19.89 30.72
CA THR A 354 -17.68 20.67 31.76
C THR A 354 -18.28 22.06 31.86
N THR A 355 -18.26 22.64 33.07
CA THR A 355 -18.69 24.01 33.32
C THR A 355 -17.57 25.03 33.09
N ALA A 356 -16.30 24.59 33.16
CA ALA A 356 -15.13 25.45 32.95
C ALA A 356 -14.40 25.05 31.66
N PRO A 357 -13.90 26.03 30.86
CA PRO A 357 -13.15 25.73 29.66
C PRO A 357 -11.86 24.98 30.02
N PRO A 358 -11.50 23.92 29.26
CA PRO A 358 -10.26 23.20 29.51
C PRO A 358 -9.04 24.07 29.20
N LYS A 359 -7.87 23.65 29.71
CA LYS A 359 -6.61 24.27 29.30
C LYS A 359 -6.33 23.84 27.85
N LEU A 360 -6.34 24.83 26.95
CA LEU A 360 -6.08 24.62 25.53
C LEU A 360 -4.65 25.01 25.18
N GLU A 361 -4.03 24.22 24.32
CA GLU A 361 -2.79 24.54 23.63
C GLU A 361 -3.09 24.93 22.19
N VAL A 362 -2.18 25.72 21.61
CA VAL A 362 -2.32 26.24 20.25
C VAL A 362 -1.29 25.58 19.35
N ARG A 363 -1.76 25.01 18.22
CA ARG A 363 -0.91 24.49 17.15
C ARG A 363 -1.16 25.26 15.87
N GLU A 364 -0.10 25.65 15.18
CA GLU A 364 -0.18 26.21 13.84
C GLU A 364 0.19 25.13 12.82
N LEU A 365 -0.75 24.77 11.94
CA LEU A 365 -0.56 23.83 10.84
C LEU A 365 -0.49 24.54 9.50
#